data_AF-A0A520KVT4-F1
#
_entry.id   AF-A0A520KVT4-F1
#
_cell.length_a   1.000
_cell.length_b   1.000
_cell.length_c   1.000
_cell.angle_alpha   90.00
_cell.angle_beta   90.00
_cell.angle_gamma   90.00
#
_symmetry.space_group_name_H-M   'P 1'
#
loop_
_entity.id
_entity.type
_entity.pdbx_description
1 polymer ?
#
loop_
_entity_poly.entity_id
_entity_poly.type
_entity_poly.pdbx_seq_one_letter_code
_entity_poly.pdbx_strand_id
1 'polypeptide(L)'
;MSKVTKMVVVSSYAPILSKIYESQFDLTVKETCFGVLMSGEEEEMKRATDYIREEFGKGVFIKDRGFPMGDVRRCRADRGGGARPGFHQLEREIK
;
A
#
# COMPACT_ATOMS: atom_id res chain seq x y z
N MET A 1 -11.66 -15.95 1.80
CA MET A 1 -10.73 -15.48 2.85
C MET A 1 -10.55 -13.98 2.67
N SER A 2 -10.56 -13.21 3.76
CA SER A 2 -10.49 -11.74 3.69
C SER A 2 -9.05 -11.29 3.54
N LYS A 3 -8.68 -10.76 2.37
CA LYS A 3 -7.35 -10.19 2.15
C LYS A 3 -7.18 -8.92 2.98
N VAL A 4 -6.04 -8.82 3.66
CA VAL A 4 -5.66 -7.64 4.44
C VAL A 4 -4.69 -6.79 3.62
N THR A 5 -4.83 -5.47 3.67
CA THR A 5 -3.91 -4.54 3.02
C THR A 5 -3.20 -3.72 4.07
N LYS A 6 -1.87 -3.68 4.01
CA LYS A 6 -1.03 -2.83 4.86
C LYS A 6 -0.24 -1.84 4.01
N MET A 7 0.00 -0.67 4.57
CA MET A 7 0.87 0.36 4.02
C MET A 7 2.12 0.43 4.88
N VAL A 8 3.28 0.33 4.22
CA VAL A 8 4.59 0.50 4.83
C VAL A 8 5.18 1.80 4.31
N VAL A 9 5.51 2.69 5.25
CA VAL A 9 6.18 3.97 5.00
C VAL A 9 7.61 3.87 5.51
N VAL A 10 8.57 4.26 4.69
CA VAL A 10 10.01 4.24 5.03
C VAL A 10 10.52 5.66 5.28
N SER A 11 11.40 5.84 6.27
CA SER A 11 11.97 7.15 6.64
C SER A 11 13.02 7.67 5.66
N SER A 12 13.65 6.78 4.89
CA SER A 12 14.64 7.08 3.86
C SER A 12 14.38 6.21 2.62
N TYR A 13 15.10 6.46 1.51
CA TYR A 13 15.03 5.65 0.29
C TYR A 13 15.65 4.25 0.54
N ALA A 14 15.01 3.46 1.38
CA ALA A 14 15.40 2.09 1.66
C ALA A 14 14.94 1.22 0.48
N PRO A 15 15.76 0.25 0.00
CA PRO A 15 15.41 -0.66 -1.08
C PRO A 15 14.41 -1.74 -0.62
N ILE A 16 13.33 -1.32 0.05
CA ILE A 16 12.34 -2.19 0.69
C ILE A 16 11.64 -3.08 -0.32
N LEU A 17 11.41 -2.57 -1.55
CA LEU A 17 10.79 -3.34 -2.61
C LEU A 17 11.66 -4.54 -3.01
N SER A 18 12.96 -4.33 -3.23
CA SER A 18 13.91 -5.40 -3.58
C SER A 18 13.97 -6.47 -2.48
N LYS A 19 14.03 -6.06 -1.22
CA LYS A 19 14.05 -6.98 -0.06
C LYS A 19 12.78 -7.82 0.06
N ILE A 20 11.62 -7.22 -0.17
CA ILE A 20 10.34 -7.95 -0.17
C ILE A 20 10.30 -8.97 -1.32
N TYR A 21 10.77 -8.61 -2.52
CA TYR A 21 10.83 -9.55 -3.64
C TYR A 21 11.80 -10.71 -3.40
N GLU A 22 12.97 -10.44 -2.80
CA GLU A 22 13.94 -11.47 -2.42
C GLU A 22 13.38 -12.47 -1.39
N SER A 23 12.46 -12.01 -0.53
CA SER A 23 11.87 -12.82 0.54
C SER A 23 10.76 -13.77 0.07
N GLN A 24 10.34 -13.69 -1.19
CA GLN A 24 9.36 -14.59 -1.83
C GLN A 24 8.03 -14.76 -1.08
N PHE A 25 7.53 -13.71 -0.41
CA PHE A 25 6.19 -13.72 0.20
C PHE A 25 5.11 -13.81 -0.87
N ASP A 26 4.04 -14.56 -0.60
CA ASP A 26 2.85 -14.64 -1.49
C ASP A 26 1.93 -13.43 -1.27
N LEU A 27 2.44 -12.25 -1.67
CA LEU A 27 1.79 -10.97 -1.50
C LEU A 27 1.75 -10.21 -2.82
N THR A 28 0.65 -9.50 -3.05
CA THR A 28 0.64 -8.44 -4.06
C THR A 28 1.32 -7.21 -3.49
N VAL A 29 2.33 -6.68 -4.17
CA VAL A 29 3.09 -5.51 -3.72
C VAL A 29 2.99 -4.40 -4.76
N LYS A 30 2.78 -3.17 -4.29
CA LYS A 30 2.81 -1.96 -5.11
C LYS A 30 3.75 -0.94 -4.50
N GLU A 31 4.72 -0.50 -5.29
CA GLU A 31 5.62 0.59 -4.91
C GLU A 31 4.89 1.94 -4.88
N THR A 32 5.28 2.77 -3.92
CA THR A 32 4.82 4.14 -3.74
C THR A 32 6.02 5.04 -3.48
N CYS A 33 5.87 6.36 -3.66
CA CYS A 33 6.95 7.32 -3.42
C CYS A 33 7.46 7.38 -1.97
N PHE A 34 6.78 6.74 -1.02
CA PHE A 34 7.12 6.75 0.40
C PHE A 34 7.31 5.35 0.98
N GLY A 35 7.34 4.30 0.15
CA GLY A 35 7.43 2.90 0.59
C GLY A 35 6.58 1.96 -0.26
N VAL A 36 5.86 1.04 0.37
CA VAL A 36 5.09 0.01 -0.35
C VAL A 36 3.69 -0.21 0.22
N LEU A 37 2.79 -0.65 -0.65
CA LEU A 37 1.53 -1.26 -0.28
C LEU A 37 1.63 -2.76 -0.47
N MET A 38 1.17 -3.53 0.51
CA MET A 38 1.14 -4.99 0.44
C MET A 38 -0.27 -5.49 0.68
N SER A 39 -0.70 -6.53 -0.04
CA SER A 39 -1.99 -7.18 0.16
C SER A 39 -1.89 -8.68 -0.02
N GLY A 40 -2.51 -9.43 0.87
CA GLY A 40 -2.58 -10.87 0.80
C GLY A 40 -3.31 -11.47 1.99
N GLU A 41 -3.11 -12.75 2.21
CA GLU A 41 -3.66 -13.45 3.37
C GLU A 41 -3.00 -12.96 4.67
N GLU A 42 -3.74 -13.04 5.77
CA GLU A 42 -3.31 -12.45 7.05
C GLU A 42 -2.02 -13.08 7.60
N GLU A 43 -1.83 -14.39 7.41
CA GLU A 43 -0.64 -15.11 7.84
C GLU A 43 0.62 -14.69 7.04
N GLU A 44 0.50 -14.61 5.71
CA GLU A 44 1.57 -14.09 4.84
C GLU A 44 1.88 -12.63 5.17
N MET A 45 0.84 -11.82 5.39
CA MET A 45 1.02 -10.42 5.78
C MET A 45 1.74 -10.29 7.10
N LYS A 46 1.42 -11.12 8.10
CA LYS A 46 2.10 -11.12 9.39
C LYS A 46 3.58 -11.46 9.22
N ARG A 47 3.90 -12.53 8.48
CA ARG A 47 5.30 -12.92 8.18
C ARG A 47 6.07 -11.79 7.51
N ALA A 48 5.50 -11.16 6.49
CA ALA A 48 6.15 -10.04 5.82
C ALA A 48 6.34 -8.82 6.74
N THR A 49 5.37 -8.49 7.59
CA THR A 49 5.53 -7.36 8.53
C THR A 49 6.55 -7.62 9.63
N ASP A 50 6.64 -8.86 10.11
CA ASP A 50 7.62 -9.25 11.12
C ASP A 50 9.04 -9.16 10.52
N TYR A 51 9.24 -9.73 9.32
CA TYR A 51 10.49 -9.59 8.56
C TYR A 51 10.89 -8.12 8.32
N ILE A 52 9.96 -7.27 7.86
CA ILE A 52 10.24 -5.85 7.61
C ILE A 52 10.64 -5.13 8.90
N ARG A 53 10.05 -5.47 10.04
CA ARG A 53 10.42 -4.88 11.33
C ARG A 53 11.80 -5.33 11.80
N GLU A 54 12.16 -6.58 11.54
CA GLU A 54 13.50 -7.09 11.85
C GLU A 54 14.58 -6.43 11.00
N GLU A 55 14.36 -6.32 9.68
CA GLU A 55 15.33 -5.78 8.73
C GLU A 55 15.49 -4.25 8.85
N PHE A 56 14.39 -3.50 8.99
CA PHE A 56 14.41 -2.03 8.93
C PHE A 56 14.20 -1.36 10.29
N GLY A 57 13.91 -2.12 11.34
CA GLY A 57 13.77 -1.62 12.71
C GLY A 57 12.80 -0.44 12.82
N LYS A 58 13.30 0.68 13.39
CA LYS A 58 12.52 1.91 13.58
C LYS A 58 12.41 2.79 12.32
N GLY A 59 13.03 2.39 11.20
CA GLY A 59 12.98 3.11 9.93
C GLY A 59 11.70 2.89 9.13
N VAL A 60 10.79 2.05 9.63
CA VAL A 60 9.52 1.71 8.98
C VAL A 60 8.33 2.01 9.88
N PHE A 61 7.28 2.53 9.26
CA PHE A 61 5.97 2.70 9.86
C PHE A 61 4.95 1.85 9.08
N ILE A 62 4.28 0.94 9.78
CA ILE A 62 3.33 -0.01 9.19
C ILE A 62 1.93 0.29 9.73
N LYS A 63 0.96 0.48 8.84
CA LYS A 63 -0.45 0.70 9.20
C LYS A 63 -1.38 -0.16 8.36
N ASP A 64 -2.52 -0.51 8.94
CA ASP A 64 -3.62 -1.12 8.19
C ASP A 64 -4.26 -0.13 7.23
N ARG A 65 -4.74 -0.65 6.11
CA ARG A 65 -5.48 0.09 5.11
C ARG A 65 -6.86 -0.53 4.97
N GLY A 66 -7.90 0.26 5.22
CA GLY A 66 -9.29 -0.21 5.15
C GLY A 66 -9.82 -0.51 3.73
N PHE A 67 -9.02 -0.29 2.69
CA PHE A 67 -9.39 -0.59 1.30
C PHE A 67 -8.25 -1.35 0.59
N PRO A 68 -8.58 -2.38 -0.20
CA PRO A 68 -7.64 -3.05 -1.09
C PRO A 68 -6.92 -2.12 -2.06
N MET A 69 -5.80 -2.59 -2.59
CA MET A 69 -5.14 -1.93 -3.72
C MET A 69 -6.07 -1.93 -4.94
N GLY A 70 -6.18 -0.78 -5.62
CA GLY A 70 -7.06 -0.65 -6.79
C GLY A 70 -8.57 -0.68 -6.49
N ASP A 71 -8.99 -0.60 -5.23
CA ASP A 71 -10.41 -0.61 -4.89
C ASP A 71 -11.17 0.56 -5.55
N VAL A 72 -12.18 0.26 -6.36
CA VAL A 72 -12.96 1.23 -7.16
C VAL A 72 -13.61 2.34 -6.33
N ARG A 73 -13.84 2.10 -5.04
CA ARG A 73 -14.39 3.10 -4.12
C ARG A 73 -13.38 4.22 -3.81
N ARG A 74 -12.09 3.95 -4.00
CA ARG A 74 -10.97 4.86 -3.68
C ARG A 74 -10.07 5.20 -4.86
N CYS A 75 -9.94 4.28 -5.82
CA CYS A 75 -9.03 4.43 -6.95
C CYS A 75 -9.53 5.53 -7.89
N ARG A 76 -8.65 6.49 -8.20
CA ARG A 76 -8.97 7.58 -9.14
C ARG A 76 -8.86 7.16 -10.59
N ALA A 77 -8.12 6.08 -10.89
CA ALA A 77 -7.97 5.59 -12.26
C ALA A 77 -9.33 5.16 -12.84
N ASP A 78 -10.12 4.42 -12.07
CA ASP A 78 -11.47 3.99 -12.46
C ASP A 78 -12.48 5.14 -12.52
N ARG A 79 -12.11 6.32 -12.02
CA ARG A 79 -12.91 7.56 -12.05
C ARG A 79 -12.40 8.55 -13.09
N GLY A 80 -11.57 8.12 -14.04
CA GLY A 80 -11.03 8.99 -15.10
C GLY A 80 -10.09 10.08 -14.57
N GLY A 81 -9.39 9.84 -13.46
CA GLY A 81 -8.62 10.87 -12.77
C GLY A 81 -9.50 11.84 -11.95
N GLY A 82 -10.76 11.48 -11.71
CA GLY A 82 -11.79 12.26 -11.03
C GLY A 82 -11.39 12.83 -9.66
N ALA A 83 -12.27 13.64 -9.10
CA ALA A 83 -11.93 14.52 -8.00
C ALA A 83 -11.40 13.77 -6.77
N ARG A 84 -10.52 14.44 -6.02
CA ARG A 84 -10.04 13.91 -4.73
C ARG A 84 -11.25 13.60 -3.84
N PRO A 85 -11.27 12.47 -3.10
CA PRO A 85 -12.37 12.16 -2.20
C PRO A 85 -12.68 13.36 -1.29
N GLY A 86 -13.95 13.81 -1.27
CA GLY A 86 -14.38 15.03 -0.57
C GLY A 86 -14.43 16.31 -1.41
N PHE A 87 -13.95 16.28 -2.66
CA PHE A 87 -13.94 17.43 -3.58
C PHE A 87 -14.74 17.16 -4.86
N HIS A 88 -15.84 16.40 -4.78
CA HIS A 88 -16.62 15.99 -5.94
C HIS A 88 -17.10 17.16 -6.81
N GLN A 89 -17.33 18.34 -6.23
CA GLN A 89 -17.61 19.58 -6.96
C GLN A 89 -16.55 19.98 -8.01
N LEU A 90 -15.27 19.62 -7.84
CA LEU A 90 -14.21 19.92 -8.82
C LEU A 90 -14.44 19.22 -10.17
N GLU A 91 -15.17 18.09 -10.19
CA GLU A 91 -15.58 17.41 -11.44
C GLU A 91 -16.53 18.28 -12.30
N ARG A 92 -17.12 19.33 -11.73
CA ARG A 92 -18.04 20.26 -12.42
C ARG A 92 -17.43 21.62 -12.74
N GLU A 93 -16.22 21.91 -12.25
CA GLU A 93 -15.56 23.21 -12.42
C GLU A 93 -14.81 23.31 -13.76
N ILE A 94 -14.36 22.18 -14.32
CA ILE A 94 -13.78 22.14 -15.67
C ILE A 94 -14.94 22.00 -16.66
N LYS A 95 -15.36 23.11 -17.25
CA LYS A 95 -16.36 23.18 -18.33
C LYS A 95 -15.73 23.76 -19.58
#